data_AF-A0A8H6XEC0-F1
#
_entry.id   AF-A0A8H6XEC0-F1
#
_cell.length_a   1.000
_cell.length_b   1.000
_cell.length_c   1.000
_cell.angle_alpha   90.00
_cell.angle_beta   90.00
_cell.angle_gamma   90.00
#
_symmetry.space_group_name_H-M   'P 1'
#
loop_
_entity.id
_entity.type
_entity.pdbx_description
1 polymer ?
#
loop_
_entity_poly.entity_id
_entity_poly.type
_entity_poly.pdbx_seq_one_letter_code
_entity_poly.pdbx_strand_id
1 'polypeptide(L)'
;MRPDTSIPSLECRDQEEFETISRAIEQIRQLEPLDLEIIVKDVSIHETISLASSRISSFLDRVYEQPLAAEDSPQKRTILGNLFDVAFFTVLFEQRKIFHRIAAQSLAADPGSSAAVVCWVDTILSKLGDATIAVASGVSVDLTTPLFPGSAELRAEDGLRAATQLPSNWHSVAAVIASDKASPAAKRLALRLTFAAFILGPYLWSKSEHGTPYDMLEVLDRCINQTRTTGFSASRVGDQLAIQERLNFAMIISLYATASREHQNFDKGSQQLRSHTLGCLLNILQNVLHPDDSVSSLQFTTPPEDLDPAQVVLLRWGDTVSWCWETWDDYRVANAESIVFLTSTWLRHSDVLSGDVDHSVAVSTASSIAFLRVLHQVVMTLSTSPPPAGPPSALVAIISKACFLAVESMKHLLWGQKEDERWIVLGLCKYLLSLFVLFAAENDEELAVYDYILEALSLVDADTLHICMTHVQEDSALRFAARLHERLAHVQNFASVPALTQTLELDLVRSTLNFAAIVWFSQTRKCLLRESVSPLLSNVAEILLQKGSPSLESKILGDAILTASSAARNDPSLSDANRESLWRFAITSGLSELSIACEF
;
A
#
# COMPACT_ATOMS: atom_id res chain seq x y z
N MET A 1 -4.26 38.19 -44.41
CA MET A 1 -3.10 37.68 -43.67
C MET A 1 -3.22 38.13 -42.22
N ARG A 2 -3.81 37.29 -41.36
CA ARG A 2 -3.73 37.45 -39.91
C ARG A 2 -2.45 36.72 -39.46
N PRO A 3 -1.65 37.27 -38.54
CA PRO A 3 -0.46 36.58 -38.06
C PRO A 3 -0.89 35.40 -37.21
N ASP A 4 -0.47 34.20 -37.60
CA ASP A 4 -0.49 33.01 -36.75
C ASP A 4 0.39 33.29 -35.52
N THR A 5 -0.27 33.64 -34.43
CA THR A 5 0.32 33.61 -33.09
C THR A 5 0.07 32.21 -32.56
N SER A 6 0.89 31.26 -32.99
CA SER A 6 0.97 29.94 -32.36
C SER A 6 1.43 30.15 -30.92
N ILE A 7 0.49 30.00 -29.99
CA ILE A 7 0.77 29.92 -28.57
C ILE A 7 1.73 28.74 -28.39
N PRO A 8 2.93 28.92 -27.79
CA PRO A 8 3.81 27.79 -27.51
C PRO A 8 3.03 26.77 -26.67
N SER A 9 3.04 25.50 -27.11
CA SER A 9 2.37 24.42 -26.38
C SER A 9 2.84 24.39 -24.92
N LEU A 10 1.91 24.16 -23.98
CA LEU A 10 2.19 24.14 -22.54
C LEU A 10 3.39 23.24 -22.18
N GLU A 11 3.54 22.10 -22.86
CA GLU A 11 4.66 21.17 -22.70
C GLU A 11 6.05 21.80 -22.95
N CYS A 12 6.15 22.75 -23.89
CA CYS A 12 7.42 23.40 -24.22
C CYS A 12 7.87 24.37 -23.11
N ARG A 13 6.91 24.97 -22.39
CA ARG A 13 7.21 25.89 -21.27
C ARG A 13 7.69 25.15 -20.03
N ASP A 14 7.05 24.03 -19.71
CA ASP A 14 7.42 23.24 -18.52
C ASP A 14 8.84 22.66 -18.67
N GLN A 15 9.21 22.24 -19.89
CA GLN A 15 10.55 21.73 -20.15
C GLN A 15 11.67 22.78 -19.99
N GLU A 16 11.50 23.99 -20.52
CA GLU A 16 12.48 25.08 -20.36
C GLU A 16 12.67 25.45 -18.88
N GLU A 17 11.58 25.41 -18.12
CA GLU A 17 11.59 25.67 -16.70
C GLU A 17 12.37 24.59 -15.92
N PHE A 18 12.10 23.31 -16.20
CA PHE A 18 12.80 22.19 -15.57
C PHE A 18 14.31 22.21 -15.86
N GLU A 19 14.72 22.57 -17.07
CA GLU A 19 16.13 22.78 -17.41
C GLU A 19 16.73 23.96 -16.63
N THR A 20 15.98 25.04 -16.47
CA THR A 20 16.40 26.23 -15.73
C THR A 20 16.62 25.92 -14.24
N ILE A 21 15.75 25.11 -13.64
CA ILE A 21 15.89 24.69 -12.24
C ILE A 21 17.04 23.70 -12.07
N SER A 22 17.17 22.73 -12.98
CA SER A 22 18.28 21.78 -12.96
C SER A 22 19.64 22.51 -13.03
N ARG A 23 19.72 23.55 -13.87
CA ARG A 23 20.91 24.42 -13.94
C ARG A 23 21.13 25.19 -12.64
N ALA A 24 20.08 25.68 -11.98
CA ALA A 24 20.20 26.37 -10.69
C ALA A 24 20.72 25.45 -9.57
N ILE A 25 20.25 24.19 -9.53
CA ILE A 25 20.75 23.17 -8.59
C ILE A 25 22.23 22.92 -8.84
N GLU A 26 22.61 22.71 -10.10
CA GLU A 26 24.00 22.44 -10.48
C GLU A 26 24.91 23.64 -10.18
N GLN A 27 24.45 24.87 -10.42
CA GLN A 27 25.16 26.08 -10.04
C GLN A 27 25.46 26.12 -8.54
N ILE A 28 24.51 25.74 -7.68
CA ILE A 28 24.72 25.67 -6.23
C ILE A 28 25.69 24.54 -5.87
N ARG A 29 25.59 23.37 -6.51
CA ARG A 29 26.50 22.23 -6.28
C ARG A 29 27.94 22.55 -6.64
N GLN A 30 28.15 23.34 -7.70
CA GLN A 30 29.47 23.78 -8.17
C GLN A 30 30.07 24.91 -7.32
N LEU A 31 29.31 25.47 -6.36
CA LEU A 31 29.88 26.28 -5.31
C LEU A 31 30.65 25.34 -4.38
N GLU A 32 31.87 24.98 -4.79
CA GLU A 32 32.89 24.46 -3.87
C GLU A 32 32.98 25.40 -2.65
N PRO A 33 33.48 24.94 -1.49
CA PRO A 33 33.73 25.80 -0.34
C PRO A 33 34.79 26.86 -0.71
N LEU A 34 34.33 27.92 -1.36
CA LEU A 34 35.12 29.06 -1.80
C LEU A 34 35.65 29.79 -0.56
N ASP A 35 36.83 30.36 -0.70
CA ASP A 35 37.43 31.17 0.35
C ASP A 35 36.49 32.34 0.69
N LEU A 36 36.27 32.57 1.99
CA LEU A 36 35.46 33.66 2.52
C LEU A 36 35.90 35.02 1.98
N GLU A 37 37.21 35.19 1.74
CA GLU A 37 37.73 36.45 1.19
C GLU A 37 37.31 36.71 -0.26
N ILE A 38 37.08 35.65 -1.03
CA ILE A 38 36.65 35.73 -2.43
C ILE A 38 35.16 36.03 -2.47
N ILE A 39 34.36 35.30 -1.68
CA ILE A 39 32.89 35.48 -1.66
C ILE A 39 32.52 36.90 -1.24
N VAL A 40 33.11 37.43 -0.15
CA VAL A 40 32.76 38.76 0.37
C VAL A 40 33.03 39.89 -0.62
N LYS A 41 33.96 39.70 -1.57
CA LYS A 41 34.36 40.72 -2.54
C LYS A 41 33.69 40.55 -3.91
N ASP A 42 33.19 39.37 -4.22
CA ASP A 42 32.67 39.05 -5.55
C ASP A 42 31.14 39.19 -5.64
N VAL A 43 30.71 40.35 -6.14
CA VAL A 43 29.30 40.68 -6.39
C VAL A 43 28.64 39.69 -7.36
N SER A 44 29.39 39.14 -8.33
CA SER A 44 28.83 38.25 -9.35
C SER A 44 28.43 36.88 -8.77
N ILE A 45 29.16 36.40 -7.75
CA ILE A 45 28.83 35.18 -7.02
C ILE A 45 27.55 35.39 -6.21
N HIS A 46 27.41 36.53 -5.54
CA HIS A 46 26.19 36.88 -4.80
C HIS A 46 24.96 36.97 -5.71
N GLU A 47 25.08 37.58 -6.89
CA GLU A 47 24.00 37.64 -7.89
C GLU A 47 23.62 36.24 -8.39
N THR A 48 24.62 35.39 -8.68
CA THR A 48 24.39 34.01 -9.14
C THR A 48 23.67 33.19 -8.08
N ILE A 49 24.11 33.26 -6.81
CA ILE A 49 23.47 32.57 -5.69
C ILE A 49 22.04 33.08 -5.48
N SER A 50 21.85 34.40 -5.47
CA SER A 50 20.54 35.01 -5.32
C SER A 50 19.57 34.52 -6.41
N LEU A 51 20.00 34.56 -7.67
CA LEU A 51 19.20 34.10 -8.81
C LEU A 51 18.88 32.60 -8.72
N ALA A 52 19.87 31.75 -8.41
CA ALA A 52 19.67 30.31 -8.26
C ALA A 52 18.73 29.99 -7.08
N SER A 53 18.94 30.62 -5.93
CA SER A 53 18.09 30.43 -4.74
C SER A 53 16.65 30.88 -4.96
N SER A 54 16.44 31.96 -5.72
CA SER A 54 15.11 32.48 -6.04
C SER A 54 14.36 31.52 -6.96
N ARG A 55 15.05 30.96 -7.98
CA ARG A 55 14.48 29.95 -8.88
C ARG A 55 14.09 28.68 -8.14
N ILE A 56 14.98 28.16 -7.29
CA ILE A 56 14.68 26.97 -6.48
C ILE A 56 13.51 27.26 -5.53
N SER A 57 13.52 28.40 -4.86
CA SER A 57 12.45 28.80 -3.95
C SER A 57 11.09 28.89 -4.66
N SER A 58 11.05 29.51 -5.84
CA SER A 58 9.82 29.62 -6.64
C SER A 58 9.34 28.27 -7.19
N PHE A 59 10.26 27.36 -7.50
CA PHE A 59 9.90 25.98 -7.82
C PHE A 59 9.29 25.27 -6.61
N LEU A 60 9.89 25.39 -5.42
CA LEU A 60 9.37 24.76 -4.20
C LEU A 60 7.99 25.30 -3.79
N ASP A 61 7.75 26.60 -3.95
CA ASP A 61 6.43 27.20 -3.71
C ASP A 61 5.37 26.55 -4.61
N ARG A 62 5.69 26.34 -5.89
CA ARG A 62 4.78 25.69 -6.84
C ARG A 62 4.58 24.21 -6.56
N VAL A 63 5.61 23.51 -6.10
CA VAL A 63 5.48 22.10 -5.66
C VAL A 63 4.59 22.02 -4.41
N TYR A 64 4.67 23.00 -3.52
CA TYR A 64 3.79 23.08 -2.36
C TYR A 64 2.33 23.34 -2.77
N GLU A 65 2.09 24.29 -3.68
CA GLU A 65 0.76 24.63 -4.19
C GLU A 65 0.16 23.50 -5.08
N GLN A 66 1.00 22.81 -5.84
CA GLN A 66 0.65 21.75 -6.78
C GLN A 66 1.55 20.53 -6.54
N PRO A 67 1.19 19.69 -5.54
CA PRO A 67 1.92 18.48 -5.21
C PRO A 67 2.04 17.52 -6.38
N LEU A 68 2.94 16.55 -6.23
CA LEU A 68 3.17 15.52 -7.25
C LEU A 68 1.90 14.68 -7.49
N ALA A 69 1.28 14.81 -8.67
CA ALA A 69 0.24 13.88 -9.12
C ALA A 69 0.87 12.60 -9.70
N ALA A 70 0.09 11.53 -9.82
CA ALA A 70 0.54 10.28 -10.43
C ALA A 70 1.01 10.49 -11.89
N GLU A 71 0.40 11.43 -12.60
CA GLU A 71 0.69 11.78 -14.00
C GLU A 71 1.82 12.80 -14.18
N ASP A 72 2.46 13.23 -13.08
CA ASP A 72 3.49 14.27 -13.16
C ASP A 72 4.73 13.84 -13.95
N SER A 73 5.31 14.81 -14.67
CA SER A 73 6.43 14.56 -15.55
C SER A 73 7.62 13.90 -14.81
N PRO A 74 8.31 12.93 -15.43
CA PRO A 74 9.49 12.30 -14.84
C PRO A 74 10.62 13.31 -14.54
N GLN A 75 10.60 14.46 -15.23
CA GLN A 75 11.52 15.58 -15.01
C GLN A 75 11.28 16.27 -13.65
N LYS A 76 10.01 16.52 -13.27
CA LYS A 76 9.67 17.09 -11.95
C LYS A 76 10.14 16.17 -10.82
N ARG A 77 9.93 14.85 -10.95
CA ARG A 77 10.42 13.84 -9.99
C ARG A 77 11.94 13.85 -9.89
N THR A 78 12.64 13.92 -11.03
CA THR A 78 14.10 14.01 -11.10
C THR A 78 14.65 15.25 -10.40
N ILE A 79 14.03 16.42 -10.60
CA ILE A 79 14.45 17.66 -9.96
C ILE A 79 14.26 17.58 -8.45
N LEU A 80 13.11 17.05 -7.99
CA LEU A 80 12.85 16.87 -6.56
C LEU A 80 13.81 15.87 -5.92
N GLY A 81 14.10 14.75 -6.59
CA GLY A 81 15.11 13.80 -6.13
C GLY A 81 16.50 14.44 -6.00
N ASN A 82 16.88 15.31 -6.94
CA ASN A 82 18.14 16.07 -6.84
C ASN A 82 18.16 17.09 -5.70
N LEU A 83 17.02 17.70 -5.37
CA LEU A 83 16.87 18.64 -4.26
C LEU A 83 16.84 17.94 -2.89
N PHE A 84 16.40 16.69 -2.85
CA PHE A 84 16.39 15.86 -1.65
C PHE A 84 17.66 15.03 -1.48
N ASP A 85 18.58 15.06 -2.44
CA ASP A 85 19.82 14.30 -2.37
C ASP A 85 20.72 14.74 -1.20
N VAL A 86 21.35 13.77 -0.54
CA VAL A 86 22.23 13.98 0.62
C VAL A 86 23.44 14.85 0.25
N ALA A 87 23.98 14.72 -0.97
CA ALA A 87 25.10 15.55 -1.41
C ALA A 87 24.65 17.01 -1.57
N PHE A 88 23.45 17.26 -2.09
CA PHE A 88 22.89 18.60 -2.19
C PHE A 88 22.68 19.24 -0.80
N PHE A 89 22.11 18.50 0.16
CA PHE A 89 22.00 18.98 1.54
C PHE A 89 23.37 19.30 2.15
N THR A 90 24.38 18.47 1.90
CA THR A 90 25.74 18.71 2.40
C THR A 90 26.29 20.04 1.87
N VAL A 91 26.14 20.32 0.57
CA VAL A 91 26.55 21.60 -0.02
C VAL A 91 25.79 22.78 0.60
N LEU A 92 24.45 22.68 0.76
CA LEU A 92 23.66 23.73 1.40
C LEU A 92 24.17 24.08 2.80
N PHE A 93 24.46 23.07 3.64
CA PHE A 93 24.95 23.29 4.99
C PHE A 93 26.39 23.85 5.03
N GLU A 94 27.26 23.50 4.08
CA GLU A 94 28.58 24.15 3.95
C GLU A 94 28.44 25.63 3.57
N GLN A 95 27.56 25.95 2.62
CA GLN A 95 27.28 27.34 2.25
C GLN A 95 26.68 28.12 3.44
N ARG A 96 25.78 27.50 4.20
CA ARG A 96 25.20 28.08 5.41
C ARG A 96 26.26 28.56 6.41
N LYS A 97 27.31 27.76 6.66
CA LYS A 97 28.43 28.14 7.54
C LYS A 97 29.13 29.41 7.07
N ILE A 98 29.39 29.50 5.76
CA ILE A 98 30.06 30.65 5.16
C ILE A 98 29.23 31.91 5.37
N PHE A 99 27.94 31.88 5.00
CA PHE A 99 27.05 33.03 5.12
C PHE A 99 26.77 33.43 6.57
N HIS A 100 26.64 32.48 7.49
CA HIS A 100 26.54 32.79 8.92
C HIS A 100 27.80 33.48 9.45
N ARG A 101 28.99 33.08 8.98
CA ARG A 101 30.24 33.72 9.36
C ARG A 101 30.36 35.14 8.82
N ILE A 102 29.94 35.37 7.56
CA ILE A 102 29.88 36.71 6.96
C ILE A 102 28.95 37.61 7.78
N ALA A 103 27.73 37.14 8.05
CA ALA A 103 26.75 37.89 8.82
C ALA A 103 27.21 38.16 10.27
N ALA A 104 27.86 37.19 10.93
CA ALA A 104 28.42 37.37 12.27
C ALA A 104 29.54 38.42 12.29
N GLN A 105 30.38 38.50 11.25
CA GLN A 105 31.39 39.55 11.11
C GLN A 105 30.75 40.94 10.93
N SER A 106 29.67 41.04 10.17
CA SER A 106 28.93 42.30 10.00
C SER A 106 28.24 42.74 11.30
N LEU A 107 27.68 41.82 12.08
CA LEU A 107 27.03 42.11 13.37
C LEU A 107 28.05 42.50 14.45
N ALA A 108 29.25 41.93 14.45
CA ALA A 108 30.31 42.33 15.37
C ALA A 108 30.74 43.81 15.18
N ALA A 109 30.47 44.39 14.00
CA ALA A 109 30.69 45.81 13.75
C ALA A 109 29.58 46.71 14.34
N ASP A 110 28.41 46.15 14.70
CA ASP A 110 27.28 46.87 15.29
C ASP A 110 26.80 46.21 16.60
N PRO A 111 27.44 46.54 17.74
CA PRO A 111 27.23 45.86 19.04
C PRO A 111 25.82 46.05 19.66
N GLY A 112 24.90 46.78 19.01
CA GLY A 112 23.52 46.96 19.46
C GLY A 112 22.51 45.94 18.91
N SER A 113 22.87 45.14 17.91
CA SER A 113 21.92 44.27 17.20
C SER A 113 21.99 42.81 17.68
N SER A 114 21.09 42.42 18.58
CA SER A 114 20.89 41.01 18.98
C SER A 114 19.90 40.29 18.05
N ALA A 115 20.02 40.50 16.73
CA ALA A 115 19.15 39.87 15.75
C ALA A 115 19.63 38.44 15.40
N ALA A 116 18.68 37.51 15.23
CA ALA A 116 18.99 36.19 14.69
C ALA A 116 19.45 36.32 13.24
N VAL A 117 20.60 35.72 12.91
CA VAL A 117 21.09 35.66 11.53
C VAL A 117 20.24 34.67 10.74
N VAL A 118 19.61 35.15 9.69
CA VAL A 118 18.92 34.33 8.69
C VAL A 118 19.69 34.45 7.37
N CYS A 119 20.00 33.32 6.74
CA CYS A 119 20.56 33.30 5.39
C CYS A 119 19.60 32.66 4.37
N TRP A 120 19.91 32.81 3.08
CA TRP A 120 19.10 32.24 1.99
C TRP A 120 18.97 30.72 2.08
N VAL A 121 19.96 30.03 2.67
CA VAL A 121 19.90 28.59 2.90
C VAL A 121 18.77 28.25 3.87
N ASP A 122 18.57 29.03 4.93
CA ASP A 122 17.49 28.79 5.89
C ASP A 122 16.11 28.87 5.22
N THR A 123 15.94 29.81 4.28
CA THR A 123 14.72 29.92 3.46
C THR A 123 14.50 28.66 2.61
N ILE A 124 15.53 28.17 1.92
CA ILE A 124 15.42 26.94 1.12
C ILE A 124 15.13 25.73 2.00
N LEU A 125 15.80 25.59 3.15
CA LEU A 125 15.56 24.48 4.08
C LEU A 125 14.12 24.49 4.60
N SER A 126 13.59 25.66 4.96
CA SER A 126 12.18 25.78 5.36
C SER A 126 11.24 25.32 4.24
N LYS A 127 11.44 25.81 3.01
CA LYS A 127 10.61 25.45 1.85
C LYS A 127 10.74 23.98 1.46
N LEU A 128 11.94 23.40 1.56
CA LEU A 128 12.13 21.96 1.36
C LEU A 128 11.35 21.16 2.40
N GLY A 129 11.29 21.61 3.65
CA GLY A 129 10.46 21.00 4.67
C GLY A 129 8.97 20.98 4.32
N ASP A 130 8.45 22.09 3.77
CA ASP A 130 7.04 22.18 3.37
C ASP A 130 6.77 21.37 2.08
N ALA A 131 7.66 21.45 1.09
CA ALA A 131 7.59 20.65 -0.13
C ALA A 131 7.67 19.14 0.17
N THR A 132 8.44 18.73 1.17
CA THR A 132 8.50 17.33 1.63
C THR A 132 7.12 16.83 2.02
N ILE A 133 6.36 17.62 2.80
CA ILE A 133 5.01 17.22 3.19
C ILE A 133 4.13 17.13 1.95
N ALA A 134 4.06 18.19 1.14
CA ALA A 134 3.20 18.23 -0.03
C ALA A 134 3.45 17.04 -0.96
N VAL A 135 4.72 16.77 -1.27
CA VAL A 135 5.13 15.63 -2.09
C VAL A 135 4.75 14.31 -1.44
N ALA A 136 5.02 14.14 -0.14
CA ALA A 136 4.79 12.88 0.54
C ALA A 136 3.29 12.57 0.71
N SER A 137 2.46 13.56 1.02
CA SER A 137 1.02 13.36 1.16
C SER A 137 0.27 13.32 -0.17
N GLY A 138 0.87 13.80 -1.27
CA GLY A 138 0.20 13.93 -2.58
C GLY A 138 -0.93 14.96 -2.61
N VAL A 139 -1.22 15.58 -1.47
CA VAL A 139 -2.21 16.63 -1.29
C VAL A 139 -1.49 17.83 -0.72
N SER A 140 -1.79 19.03 -1.22
CA SER A 140 -1.39 20.26 -0.55
C SER A 140 -2.17 20.20 0.74
N VAL A 141 -1.49 19.86 1.84
CA VAL A 141 -2.15 19.86 3.14
C VAL A 141 -2.48 21.32 3.39
N ASP A 142 -3.70 21.68 3.03
CA ASP A 142 -4.34 22.93 3.32
C ASP A 142 -4.57 22.96 4.83
N LEU A 143 -3.47 23.07 5.59
CA LEU A 143 -3.37 23.71 6.89
C LEU A 143 -3.81 25.20 6.81
N THR A 144 -4.47 25.58 5.72
CA THR A 144 -4.63 26.90 5.14
C THR A 144 -6.07 27.35 5.17
N THR A 145 -7.04 26.60 5.73
CA THR A 145 -8.32 27.23 6.11
C THR A 145 -8.02 28.18 7.27
N PRO A 146 -7.82 29.48 7.03
CA PRO A 146 -7.38 30.38 8.06
C PRO A 146 -8.65 30.77 8.80
N LEU A 147 -8.74 30.45 10.08
CA LEU A 147 -9.69 31.19 10.93
C LEU A 147 -9.32 32.69 10.96
N PHE A 148 -8.09 33.07 10.57
CA PHE A 148 -7.58 34.44 10.56
C PHE A 148 -6.63 34.76 9.38
N PRO A 149 -6.80 35.92 8.70
CA PRO A 149 -5.80 36.43 7.76
C PRO A 149 -4.49 36.76 8.50
N GLY A 150 -3.35 36.25 7.98
CA GLY A 150 -2.01 36.41 8.57
C GLY A 150 -1.28 35.12 8.97
N SER A 151 -1.95 33.95 8.90
CA SER A 151 -1.36 32.68 9.33
C SER A 151 -0.26 32.14 8.40
N ALA A 152 -0.24 32.54 7.12
CA ALA A 152 0.78 32.11 6.15
C ALA A 152 2.16 32.75 6.41
N GLU A 153 2.18 34.07 6.66
CA GLU A 153 3.39 34.80 7.01
C GLU A 153 3.96 34.32 8.34
N LEU A 154 3.10 34.11 9.35
CA LEU A 154 3.53 33.58 10.64
C LEU A 154 4.16 32.17 10.52
N ARG A 155 3.60 31.31 9.67
CA ARG A 155 4.19 29.98 9.40
C ARG A 155 5.52 30.06 8.67
N ALA A 156 5.65 30.97 7.69
CA ALA A 156 6.92 31.19 7.00
C ALA A 156 7.99 31.69 7.98
N GLU A 157 7.63 32.59 8.91
CA GLU A 157 8.52 33.03 9.98
C GLU A 157 8.90 31.89 10.94
N ASP A 158 7.94 31.06 11.34
CA ASP A 158 8.21 29.92 12.24
C ASP A 158 9.07 28.85 11.57
N GLY A 159 8.87 28.58 10.28
CA GLY A 159 9.71 27.70 9.48
C GLY A 159 11.14 28.22 9.35
N LEU A 160 11.30 29.53 9.18
CA LEU A 160 12.60 30.20 9.15
C LEU A 160 13.29 30.15 10.51
N ARG A 161 12.57 30.38 11.61
CA ARG A 161 13.08 30.23 12.99
C ARG A 161 13.43 28.79 13.33
N ALA A 162 12.73 27.82 12.76
CA ALA A 162 13.06 26.41 12.89
C ALA A 162 14.36 26.09 12.15
N ALA A 163 14.52 26.61 10.92
CA ALA A 163 15.72 26.44 10.12
C ALA A 163 16.95 27.02 10.82
N THR A 164 16.88 28.22 11.41
CA THR A 164 18.01 28.83 12.14
C THR A 164 18.49 28.02 13.35
N GLN A 165 17.65 27.15 13.92
CA GLN A 165 18.01 26.26 15.03
C GLN A 165 18.68 24.96 14.60
N LEU A 166 18.67 24.62 13.30
CA LEU A 166 19.37 23.46 12.79
C LEU A 166 20.90 23.63 12.95
N PRO A 167 21.66 22.54 13.11
CA PRO A 167 23.11 22.59 13.22
C PRO A 167 23.79 23.11 11.95
N SER A 168 25.07 23.44 12.04
CA SER A 168 25.86 23.86 10.89
C SER A 168 26.24 22.73 9.94
N ASN A 169 26.18 21.47 10.38
CA ASN A 169 26.51 20.29 9.58
C ASN A 169 25.25 19.47 9.29
N TRP A 170 25.08 19.04 8.04
CA TRP A 170 23.98 18.15 7.64
C TRP A 170 23.94 16.87 8.49
N HIS A 171 25.11 16.28 8.75
CA HIS A 171 25.21 14.99 9.45
C HIS A 171 24.72 15.07 10.91
N SER A 172 24.64 16.27 11.47
CA SER A 172 24.12 16.49 12.83
C SER A 172 22.62 16.78 12.87
N VAL A 173 21.96 16.91 11.71
CA VAL A 173 20.53 17.28 11.62
C VAL A 173 19.65 16.20 12.22
N ALA A 174 19.95 14.92 11.98
CA ALA A 174 19.19 13.80 12.56
C ALA A 174 19.13 13.90 14.09
N ALA A 175 20.26 14.21 14.75
CA ALA A 175 20.32 14.34 16.21
C ALA A 175 19.38 15.43 16.79
N VAL A 176 18.94 16.40 15.97
CA VAL A 176 17.96 17.42 16.39
C VAL A 176 16.60 16.80 16.68
N ILE A 177 16.21 15.74 15.96
CA ILE A 177 14.89 15.08 16.08
C ILE A 177 14.62 14.67 17.53
N ALA A 178 15.63 14.15 18.21
CA ALA A 178 15.56 13.70 19.61
C ALA A 178 16.18 14.66 20.63
N SER A 179 16.49 15.91 20.24
CA SER A 179 17.18 16.87 21.12
C SER A 179 16.25 17.49 22.15
N ASP A 180 16.59 17.47 23.44
CA ASP A 180 15.80 18.15 24.48
C ASP A 180 15.89 19.69 24.41
N LYS A 181 16.85 20.22 23.66
CA LYS A 181 17.13 21.66 23.56
C LYS A 181 16.51 22.31 22.33
N ALA A 182 16.15 21.53 21.32
CA ALA A 182 15.58 22.04 20.08
C ALA A 182 14.08 22.35 20.26
N SER A 183 13.61 23.44 19.64
CA SER A 183 12.18 23.73 19.62
C SER A 183 11.40 22.66 18.84
N PRO A 184 10.09 22.47 19.12
CA PRO A 184 9.26 21.52 18.38
C PRO A 184 9.26 21.78 16.87
N ALA A 185 9.29 23.05 16.43
CA ALA A 185 9.35 23.40 15.02
C ALA A 185 10.66 22.95 14.36
N ALA A 186 11.80 23.14 15.04
CA ALA A 186 13.11 22.68 14.57
C ALA A 186 13.18 21.14 14.49
N LYS A 187 12.61 20.42 15.47
CA LYS A 187 12.48 18.95 15.42
C LYS A 187 11.68 18.48 14.21
N ARG A 188 10.52 19.11 13.97
CA ARG A 188 9.68 18.79 12.80
C ARG A 188 10.42 19.04 11.49
N LEU A 189 11.12 20.17 11.38
CA LEU A 189 11.89 20.48 10.18
C LEU A 189 13.02 19.46 9.97
N ALA A 190 13.79 19.15 11.02
CA ALA A 190 14.84 18.13 10.95
C ALA A 190 14.30 16.76 10.52
N LEU A 191 13.15 16.34 11.05
CA LEU A 191 12.47 15.11 10.67
C LEU A 191 12.06 15.12 9.19
N ARG A 192 11.41 16.20 8.73
CA ARG A 192 10.99 16.34 7.32
C ARG A 192 12.19 16.26 6.37
N LEU A 193 13.26 17.01 6.65
CA LEU A 193 14.45 16.99 5.81
C LEU A 193 15.13 15.61 5.81
N THR A 194 15.18 14.95 6.96
CA THR A 194 15.73 13.58 7.08
C THR A 194 14.87 12.58 6.29
N PHE A 195 13.55 12.66 6.41
CA PHE A 195 12.60 11.85 5.64
C PHE A 195 12.75 12.11 4.13
N ALA A 196 12.90 13.37 3.73
CA ALA A 196 13.13 13.73 2.34
C ALA A 196 14.42 13.08 1.81
N ALA A 197 15.51 13.16 2.57
CA ALA A 197 16.81 12.69 2.14
C ALA A 197 16.93 11.16 2.04
N PHE A 198 16.34 10.43 3.00
CA PHE A 198 16.52 8.99 3.10
C PHE A 198 15.32 8.17 2.60
N ILE A 199 14.17 8.80 2.37
CA ILE A 199 12.98 8.13 1.84
C ILE A 199 12.56 8.75 0.52
N LEU A 200 12.13 10.01 0.47
CA LEU A 200 11.61 10.56 -0.78
C LEU A 200 12.66 10.64 -1.90
N GLY A 201 13.87 11.09 -1.58
CA GLY A 201 14.97 11.27 -2.53
C GLY A 201 15.26 9.98 -3.32
N PRO A 202 15.62 8.87 -2.63
CA PRO A 202 15.84 7.57 -3.28
C PRO A 202 14.66 7.05 -4.09
N TYR A 203 13.42 7.26 -3.61
CA TYR A 203 12.21 6.84 -4.32
C TYR A 203 11.91 7.67 -5.56
N LEU A 204 12.23 8.97 -5.55
CA LEU A 204 12.04 9.86 -6.69
C LEU A 204 13.20 9.79 -7.70
N TRP A 205 14.37 9.31 -7.26
CA TRP A 205 15.59 9.29 -8.04
C TRP A 205 16.47 8.08 -7.71
N SER A 206 16.51 7.11 -8.64
CA SER A 206 17.16 5.80 -8.47
C SER A 206 18.69 5.80 -8.37
N LYS A 207 19.35 6.97 -8.27
CA LYS A 207 20.82 7.06 -8.24
C LYS A 207 21.44 7.28 -6.87
N SER A 208 20.67 7.43 -5.79
CA SER A 208 21.27 7.65 -4.47
C SER A 208 21.65 6.32 -3.82
N GLU A 209 22.96 6.03 -3.77
CA GLU A 209 23.53 4.88 -3.05
C GLU A 209 23.78 5.17 -1.55
N HIS A 210 23.18 6.24 -1.01
CA HIS A 210 23.52 6.73 0.32
C HIS A 210 22.64 6.02 1.35
N GLY A 211 23.23 5.09 2.10
CA GLY A 211 22.58 4.47 3.25
C GLY A 211 22.28 5.50 4.35
N THR A 212 21.31 5.16 5.19
CA THR A 212 20.99 5.90 6.41
C THR A 212 22.18 6.00 7.35
N PRO A 213 22.28 7.09 8.13
CA PRO A 213 23.32 7.24 9.15
C PRO A 213 23.25 6.11 10.18
N TYR A 214 24.41 5.60 10.59
CA TYR A 214 24.51 4.49 11.57
C TYR A 214 23.87 4.83 12.93
N ASP A 215 23.81 6.11 13.30
CA ASP A 215 23.20 6.59 14.54
C ASP A 215 21.70 6.88 14.42
N MET A 216 21.10 6.72 13.23
CA MET A 216 19.70 7.07 12.97
C MET A 216 18.75 6.27 13.87
N LEU A 217 18.96 4.95 14.02
CA LEU A 217 18.12 4.12 14.88
C LEU A 217 18.16 4.56 16.35
N GLU A 218 19.33 4.93 16.87
CA GLU A 218 19.46 5.40 18.25
C GLU A 218 18.72 6.74 18.46
N VAL A 219 18.84 7.64 17.48
CA VAL A 219 18.11 8.91 17.48
C VAL A 219 16.61 8.68 17.45
N LEU A 220 16.12 7.81 16.57
CA LEU A 220 14.68 7.52 16.47
C LEU A 220 14.16 6.79 17.72
N ASP A 221 14.90 5.84 18.27
CA ASP A 221 14.58 5.17 19.55
C ASP A 221 14.40 6.20 20.68
N ARG A 222 15.32 7.17 20.77
CA ARG A 222 15.23 8.25 21.77
C ARG A 222 14.01 9.13 21.51
N CYS A 223 13.72 9.47 20.26
CA CYS A 223 12.54 10.25 19.88
C CYS A 223 11.23 9.52 20.28
N ILE A 224 11.10 8.24 19.92
CA ILE A 224 9.93 7.40 20.25
C ILE A 224 9.71 7.33 21.76
N ASN A 225 10.79 7.14 22.53
CA ASN A 225 10.73 7.12 23.99
C ASN A 225 10.32 8.48 24.58
N GLN A 226 10.81 9.60 24.02
CA GLN A 226 10.38 10.95 24.43
C GLN A 226 8.89 11.15 24.16
N THR A 227 8.39 10.82 22.96
CA THR A 227 6.97 10.93 22.60
C THR A 227 6.08 10.15 23.57
N ARG A 228 6.50 8.96 23.98
CA ARG A 228 5.78 8.18 24.99
C ARG A 228 5.72 8.91 26.33
N THR A 229 6.82 9.50 26.79
CA THR A 229 6.85 10.18 28.10
C THR A 229 6.00 11.46 28.14
N THR A 230 5.91 12.18 27.02
CA THR A 230 5.10 13.40 26.91
C THR A 230 3.61 13.10 26.72
N GLY A 231 3.26 11.83 26.47
CA GLY A 231 1.93 11.42 26.06
C GLY A 231 1.71 11.66 24.56
N PHE A 232 0.88 10.81 23.95
CA PHE A 232 0.36 11.04 22.61
C PHE A 232 -0.76 12.08 22.71
N SER A 233 -0.47 13.33 22.36
CA SER A 233 -1.41 14.44 22.49
C SER A 233 -2.24 14.69 21.22
N ALA A 234 -2.43 13.66 20.38
CA ALA A 234 -3.22 13.72 19.16
C ALA A 234 -4.73 13.81 19.50
N SER A 235 -5.16 14.95 20.03
CA SER A 235 -6.56 15.21 20.37
C SER A 235 -7.34 15.65 19.14
N ARG A 236 -8.37 14.87 18.80
CA ARG A 236 -9.54 15.14 17.93
C ARG A 236 -9.24 15.42 16.45
N VAL A 237 -9.95 14.68 15.60
CA VAL A 237 -10.12 14.96 14.17
C VAL A 237 -10.50 16.43 13.95
N GLY A 238 -9.67 17.15 13.19
CA GLY A 238 -9.88 18.55 12.83
C GLY A 238 -8.89 19.54 13.45
N ASP A 239 -8.08 19.16 14.44
CA ASP A 239 -6.98 20.01 14.92
C ASP A 239 -5.77 19.91 13.97
N GLN A 240 -5.35 21.06 13.43
CA GLN A 240 -4.18 21.15 12.55
C GLN A 240 -2.91 20.64 13.23
N LEU A 241 -2.79 20.83 14.55
CA LEU A 241 -1.66 20.31 15.33
C LEU A 241 -1.68 18.78 15.38
N ALA A 242 -2.86 18.18 15.55
CA ALA A 242 -3.00 16.72 15.56
C ALA A 242 -2.65 16.10 14.20
N ILE A 243 -3.04 16.74 13.09
CA ILE A 243 -2.65 16.29 11.73
C ILE A 243 -1.13 16.35 11.56
N GLN A 244 -0.49 17.44 12.00
CA GLN A 244 0.97 17.56 11.94
C GLN A 244 1.69 16.52 12.80
N GLU A 245 1.18 16.24 14.01
CA GLU A 245 1.74 15.19 14.87
C GLU A 245 1.64 13.81 14.22
N ARG A 246 0.48 13.47 13.65
CA ARG A 246 0.28 12.20 12.94
C ARG A 246 1.16 12.08 11.70
N LEU A 247 1.37 13.16 10.95
CA LEU A 247 2.35 13.21 9.85
C LEU A 247 3.77 12.92 10.34
N ASN A 248 4.18 13.53 11.45
CA ASN A 248 5.50 13.26 12.03
C ASN A 248 5.62 11.80 12.47
N PHE A 249 4.57 11.22 13.04
CA PHE A 249 4.52 9.82 13.42
C PHE A 249 4.67 8.88 12.23
N ALA A 250 3.96 9.15 11.13
CA ALA A 250 4.13 8.39 9.88
C ALA A 250 5.58 8.47 9.38
N MET A 251 6.17 9.67 9.33
CA MET A 251 7.56 9.86 8.91
C MET A 251 8.56 9.13 9.83
N ILE A 252 8.33 9.14 11.16
CA ILE A 252 9.17 8.43 12.12
C ILE A 252 9.11 6.93 11.87
N ILE A 253 7.91 6.35 11.70
CA ILE A 253 7.75 4.92 11.44
C ILE A 253 8.46 4.54 10.14
N SER A 254 8.26 5.30 9.06
CA SER A 254 8.91 5.02 7.78
C SER A 254 10.43 5.13 7.87
N LEU A 255 10.97 6.16 8.52
CA LEU A 255 12.42 6.28 8.75
C LEU A 255 12.96 5.14 9.59
N TYR A 256 12.21 4.72 10.61
CA TYR A 256 12.59 3.59 11.45
C TYR A 256 12.63 2.29 10.65
N ALA A 257 11.62 2.03 9.84
CA ALA A 257 11.53 0.86 8.97
C ALA A 257 12.72 0.80 8.00
N THR A 258 13.01 1.91 7.30
CA THR A 258 14.15 1.99 6.38
C THR A 258 15.48 1.79 7.10
N ALA A 259 15.73 2.53 8.20
CA ALA A 259 16.98 2.41 8.94
C ALA A 259 17.16 1.01 9.55
N SER A 260 16.08 0.39 10.05
CA SER A 260 16.09 -0.97 10.60
C SER A 260 16.46 -2.00 9.55
N ARG A 261 15.90 -1.90 8.33
CA ARG A 261 16.19 -2.84 7.24
C ARG A 261 17.64 -2.74 6.78
N GLU A 262 18.15 -1.52 6.63
CA GLU A 262 19.56 -1.33 6.27
C GLU A 262 20.51 -1.91 7.32
N HIS A 263 20.23 -1.67 8.61
CA HIS A 263 21.04 -2.25 9.69
C HIS A 263 21.03 -3.79 9.69
N GLN A 264 19.89 -4.42 9.42
CA GLN A 264 19.79 -5.89 9.29
C GLN A 264 20.60 -6.43 8.11
N ASN A 265 20.68 -5.68 7.01
CA ASN A 265 21.48 -6.07 5.84
C ASN A 265 23.00 -6.02 6.13
N PHE A 266 23.44 -5.06 6.95
CA PHE A 266 24.86 -4.90 7.31
C PHE A 266 25.29 -5.81 8.47
N ASP A 267 24.45 -5.99 9.48
CA ASP A 267 24.78 -6.73 10.70
C ASP A 267 23.89 -7.97 10.86
N LYS A 268 24.22 -9.05 10.13
CA LYS A 268 23.50 -10.34 10.17
C LYS A 268 23.51 -11.01 11.56
N GLY A 269 24.21 -10.46 12.55
CA GLY A 269 24.48 -11.12 13.82
C GLY A 269 23.74 -10.58 15.04
N SER A 270 23.36 -9.31 15.10
CA SER A 270 23.02 -8.74 16.41
C SER A 270 22.38 -7.36 16.39
N GLN A 271 21.05 -7.31 16.32
CA GLN A 271 20.22 -6.47 17.21
C GLN A 271 18.75 -6.86 17.03
N GLN A 272 18.26 -7.72 17.92
CA GLN A 272 16.81 -7.87 18.07
C GLN A 272 16.26 -6.53 18.58
N LEU A 273 15.31 -5.96 17.82
CA LEU A 273 14.56 -4.79 18.25
C LEU A 273 14.03 -5.06 19.66
N ARG A 274 14.31 -4.14 20.59
CA ARG A 274 13.89 -4.32 21.97
C ARG A 274 12.36 -4.30 21.98
N SER A 275 11.73 -5.31 22.59
CA SER A 275 10.26 -5.46 22.65
C SER A 275 9.50 -4.20 23.08
N HIS A 276 10.09 -3.40 23.98
CA HIS A 276 9.51 -2.12 24.42
C HIS A 276 9.37 -1.08 23.30
N THR A 277 10.33 -0.98 22.37
CA THR A 277 10.29 -0.03 21.25
C THR A 277 9.21 -0.46 20.27
N LEU A 278 9.11 -1.77 20.00
CA LEU A 278 8.08 -2.34 19.13
C LEU A 278 6.66 -2.03 19.62
N GLY A 279 6.42 -2.14 20.93
CA GLY A 279 5.13 -1.75 21.51
C GLY A 279 4.84 -0.25 21.37
N CYS A 280 5.86 0.61 21.49
CA CYS A 280 5.68 2.04 21.30
C CYS A 280 5.41 2.40 19.83
N LEU A 281 6.13 1.77 18.90
CA LEU A 281 5.93 1.93 17.46
C LEU A 281 4.53 1.49 17.04
N LEU A 282 4.03 0.39 17.59
CA LEU A 282 2.68 -0.08 17.32
C LEU A 282 1.61 0.90 17.84
N ASN A 283 1.82 1.52 19.00
CA ASN A 283 0.93 2.58 19.49
C ASN A 283 1.00 3.84 18.61
N ILE A 284 2.19 4.21 18.12
CA ILE A 284 2.34 5.31 17.15
C ILE A 284 1.60 4.98 15.85
N LEU A 285 1.73 3.75 15.36
CA LEU A 285 1.04 3.25 14.17
C LEU A 285 -0.47 3.33 14.34
N GLN A 286 -0.99 2.95 15.50
CA GLN A 286 -2.40 3.10 15.85
C GLN A 286 -2.88 4.54 15.77
N ASN A 287 -2.14 5.50 16.34
CA ASN A 287 -2.49 6.91 16.27
C ASN A 287 -2.50 7.45 14.83
N VAL A 288 -1.67 6.90 13.95
CA VAL A 288 -1.68 7.24 12.52
C VAL A 288 -2.85 6.58 11.80
N LEU A 289 -3.24 5.37 12.14
CA LEU A 289 -4.30 4.64 11.44
C LEU A 289 -5.71 5.00 11.93
N HIS A 290 -5.85 5.27 13.23
CA HIS A 290 -7.12 5.47 13.93
C HIS A 290 -7.12 6.83 14.65
N PRO A 291 -7.37 7.94 13.93
CA PRO A 291 -7.45 9.24 14.58
C PRO A 291 -8.61 9.38 15.56
N ASP A 292 -9.63 8.52 15.44
CA ASP A 292 -10.76 8.43 16.36
C ASP A 292 -10.62 7.16 17.22
N ASP A 293 -10.46 7.32 18.54
CA ASP A 293 -10.32 6.23 19.53
C ASP A 293 -11.54 5.26 19.62
N SER A 294 -12.52 5.38 18.72
CA SER A 294 -13.80 4.67 18.77
C SER A 294 -13.91 3.46 17.83
N VAL A 295 -12.79 2.96 17.30
CA VAL A 295 -12.80 1.92 16.28
C VAL A 295 -13.23 0.57 16.86
N SER A 296 -14.47 0.17 16.57
CA SER A 296 -14.96 -1.18 16.88
C SER A 296 -14.23 -2.22 16.04
N SER A 297 -14.12 -3.46 16.53
CA SER A 297 -13.46 -4.56 15.81
C SER A 297 -14.03 -4.86 14.41
N LEU A 298 -15.26 -4.42 14.14
CA LEU A 298 -15.93 -4.54 12.84
C LEU A 298 -15.43 -3.51 11.81
N GLN A 299 -14.87 -2.39 12.26
CA GLN A 299 -14.33 -1.35 11.37
C GLN A 299 -12.97 -1.71 10.78
N PHE A 300 -12.32 -2.79 11.25
CA PHE A 300 -11.02 -3.21 10.72
C PHE A 300 -11.07 -3.70 9.26
N THR A 301 -12.24 -4.09 8.78
CA THR A 301 -12.49 -4.54 7.39
C THR A 301 -13.13 -3.48 6.51
N THR A 302 -13.42 -2.29 7.05
CA THR A 302 -13.97 -1.16 6.29
C THR A 302 -13.06 0.05 6.50
N PRO A 303 -11.86 0.05 5.92
CA PRO A 303 -10.95 1.20 5.99
C PRO A 303 -11.62 2.44 5.37
N PRO A 304 -11.18 3.66 5.72
CA PRO A 304 -11.79 4.89 5.25
C PRO A 304 -11.74 5.02 3.72
N GLU A 305 -12.72 5.75 3.17
CA GLU A 305 -12.81 5.99 1.72
C GLU A 305 -11.70 6.87 1.21
N ASP A 306 -11.33 7.87 2.00
CA ASP A 306 -10.24 8.78 1.70
C ASP A 306 -9.10 8.52 2.68
N LEU A 307 -7.87 8.59 2.17
CA LEU A 307 -6.68 8.58 3.01
C LEU A 307 -6.37 10.00 3.45
N ASP A 308 -6.11 10.16 4.75
CA ASP A 308 -5.53 11.41 5.22
C ASP A 308 -4.02 11.48 4.89
N PRO A 309 -3.41 12.69 4.96
CA PRO A 309 -2.00 12.87 4.64
C PRO A 309 -1.04 11.95 5.40
N ALA A 310 -1.32 11.64 6.67
CA ALA A 310 -0.45 10.79 7.48
C ALA A 310 -0.54 9.32 7.06
N GLN A 311 -1.74 8.85 6.75
CA GLN A 311 -1.98 7.52 6.20
C GLN A 311 -1.34 7.35 4.82
N VAL A 312 -1.45 8.36 3.94
CA VAL A 312 -0.75 8.33 2.64
C VAL A 312 0.75 8.20 2.85
N VAL A 313 1.34 8.98 3.76
CA VAL A 313 2.78 8.91 4.02
C VAL A 313 3.21 7.51 4.46
N LEU A 314 2.46 6.93 5.40
CA LEU A 314 2.72 5.61 5.98
C LEU A 314 2.60 4.47 4.95
N LEU A 315 1.60 4.55 4.05
CA LEU A 315 1.26 3.49 3.11
C LEU A 315 2.07 3.55 1.81
N ARG A 316 2.50 4.75 1.40
CA ARG A 316 3.13 4.99 0.10
C ARG A 316 4.65 4.88 0.12
N TRP A 317 5.28 5.37 1.19
CA TRP A 317 6.72 5.63 1.16
C TRP A 317 7.52 4.67 2.01
N GLY A 318 8.72 4.37 1.53
CA GLY A 318 9.59 3.38 2.14
C GLY A 318 9.01 1.98 2.03
N ASP A 319 9.72 1.04 2.63
CA ASP A 319 9.24 -0.32 2.81
C ASP A 319 8.41 -0.46 4.09
N THR A 320 7.65 0.58 4.43
CA THR A 320 7.04 0.71 5.75
C THR A 320 6.04 -0.42 6.00
N VAL A 321 5.14 -0.69 5.04
CA VAL A 321 4.11 -1.72 5.17
C VAL A 321 4.72 -3.13 5.24
N SER A 322 5.70 -3.43 4.37
CA SER A 322 6.35 -4.73 4.35
C SER A 322 7.19 -4.96 5.61
N TRP A 323 7.88 -3.94 6.10
CA TRP A 323 8.56 -3.97 7.40
C TRP A 323 7.59 -4.19 8.56
N CYS A 324 6.40 -3.57 8.53
CA CYS A 324 5.37 -3.82 9.54
C CYS A 324 4.94 -5.30 9.55
N TRP A 325 4.76 -5.91 8.39
CA TRP A 325 4.41 -7.34 8.32
C TRP A 325 5.48 -8.24 8.93
N GLU A 326 6.75 -7.96 8.66
CA GLU A 326 7.89 -8.72 9.17
C GLU A 326 8.09 -8.52 10.68
N THR A 327 7.80 -7.32 11.18
CA THR A 327 8.05 -6.95 12.58
C THR A 327 6.96 -7.46 13.53
N TRP A 328 5.72 -7.57 13.04
CA TRP A 328 4.53 -7.96 13.83
C TRP A 328 3.82 -9.21 13.27
N ASP A 329 4.62 -10.20 12.87
CA ASP A 329 4.19 -11.49 12.33
C ASP A 329 3.59 -12.44 13.40
N ASP A 330 3.84 -12.19 14.70
CA ASP A 330 3.26 -12.92 15.82
C ASP A 330 1.89 -12.33 16.23
N TYR A 331 0.84 -13.15 16.17
CA TYR A 331 -0.54 -12.73 16.46
C TYR A 331 -0.79 -12.51 17.95
N ARG A 332 0.12 -12.96 18.82
CA ARG A 332 0.03 -12.81 20.28
C ARG A 332 0.46 -11.43 20.74
N VAL A 333 1.06 -10.64 19.85
CA VAL A 333 1.42 -9.25 20.16
C VAL A 333 0.12 -8.46 20.35
N ALA A 334 0.02 -7.76 21.47
CA ALA A 334 -1.11 -6.85 21.70
C ALA A 334 -1.20 -5.86 20.54
N ASN A 335 -2.41 -5.46 20.14
CA ASN A 335 -2.64 -4.50 19.06
C ASN A 335 -2.30 -5.04 17.64
N ALA A 336 -2.17 -6.35 17.45
CA ALA A 336 -1.92 -6.96 16.14
C ALA A 336 -3.04 -6.66 15.11
N GLU A 337 -4.25 -6.33 15.57
CA GLU A 337 -5.36 -5.86 14.74
C GLU A 337 -5.03 -4.60 13.92
N SER A 338 -4.10 -3.77 14.40
CA SER A 338 -3.65 -2.58 13.68
C SER A 338 -2.86 -2.94 12.43
N ILE A 339 -2.20 -4.10 12.41
CA ILE A 339 -1.54 -4.63 11.20
C ILE A 339 -2.58 -5.13 10.21
N VAL A 340 -3.67 -5.73 10.69
CA VAL A 340 -4.80 -6.13 9.83
C VAL A 340 -5.42 -4.88 9.20
N PHE A 341 -5.67 -3.84 9.98
CA PHE A 341 -6.20 -2.58 9.46
C PHE A 341 -5.25 -1.86 8.50
N LEU A 342 -3.95 -1.81 8.81
CA LEU A 342 -2.91 -1.30 7.91
C LEU A 342 -2.98 -2.03 6.57
N THR A 343 -3.03 -3.36 6.60
CA THR A 343 -3.05 -4.21 5.41
C THR A 343 -4.35 -4.03 4.62
N SER A 344 -5.51 -4.01 5.29
CA SER A 344 -6.80 -3.72 4.65
C SER A 344 -6.82 -2.34 3.98
N THR A 345 -6.25 -1.33 4.64
CA THR A 345 -6.18 0.04 4.10
C THR A 345 -5.24 0.09 2.90
N TRP A 346 -4.08 -0.56 3.00
CA TRP A 346 -3.14 -0.70 1.89
C TRP A 346 -3.78 -1.41 0.68
N LEU A 347 -4.49 -2.53 0.91
CA LEU A 347 -5.20 -3.26 -0.15
C LEU A 347 -6.23 -2.38 -0.83
N ARG A 348 -7.07 -1.67 -0.06
CA ARG A 348 -8.08 -0.78 -0.64
C ARG A 348 -7.45 0.24 -1.59
N HIS A 349 -6.34 0.84 -1.17
CA HIS A 349 -5.73 2.00 -1.83
C HIS A 349 -4.54 1.69 -2.74
N SER A 350 -4.18 0.41 -2.91
CA SER A 350 -2.96 0.00 -3.63
C SER A 350 -2.83 0.62 -5.02
N ASP A 351 -3.94 0.74 -5.76
CA ASP A 351 -3.95 1.19 -7.16
C ASP A 351 -3.69 2.70 -7.27
N VAL A 352 -4.14 3.46 -6.27
CA VAL A 352 -3.89 4.90 -6.16
C VAL A 352 -2.45 5.15 -5.68
N LEU A 353 -1.95 4.29 -4.81
CA LEU A 353 -0.61 4.39 -4.24
C LEU A 353 0.49 3.98 -5.23
N SER A 354 0.19 3.09 -6.19
CA SER A 354 1.17 2.46 -7.08
C SER A 354 1.61 3.31 -8.29
N GLY A 355 1.38 4.63 -8.28
CA GLY A 355 1.62 5.49 -9.45
C GLY A 355 2.99 5.31 -10.11
N ASP A 356 3.01 4.69 -11.30
CA ASP A 356 4.14 4.43 -12.23
C ASP A 356 5.39 3.73 -11.69
N VAL A 357 5.47 3.49 -10.38
CA VAL A 357 6.56 2.73 -9.76
C VAL A 357 6.06 1.30 -9.62
N ASP A 358 6.77 0.37 -10.25
CA ASP A 358 6.48 -1.06 -10.33
C ASP A 358 6.55 -1.70 -8.92
N HIS A 359 5.57 -1.39 -8.08
CA HIS A 359 5.39 -1.94 -6.75
C HIS A 359 4.79 -3.35 -6.88
N SER A 360 5.51 -4.24 -7.57
CA SER A 360 5.32 -5.67 -7.35
C SER A 360 5.66 -5.91 -5.88
N VAL A 361 4.63 -6.03 -5.04
CA VAL A 361 4.84 -6.38 -3.65
C VAL A 361 5.57 -7.70 -3.65
N ALA A 362 6.82 -7.68 -3.18
CA ALA A 362 7.59 -8.89 -3.01
C ALA A 362 6.85 -9.78 -2.01
N VAL A 363 6.21 -10.83 -2.53
CA VAL A 363 5.49 -11.81 -1.73
C VAL A 363 6.50 -12.49 -0.82
N SER A 364 6.32 -12.32 0.48
CA SER A 364 7.13 -12.92 1.53
C SER A 364 6.25 -13.70 2.50
N THR A 365 6.85 -14.56 3.31
CA THR A 365 6.14 -15.30 4.36
C THR A 365 5.36 -14.34 5.27
N ALA A 366 5.96 -13.18 5.61
CA ALA A 366 5.33 -12.16 6.44
C ALA A 366 4.11 -11.51 5.75
N SER A 367 4.21 -11.16 4.46
CA SER A 367 3.06 -10.63 3.72
C SER A 367 1.93 -11.66 3.63
N SER A 368 2.27 -12.94 3.41
CA SER A 368 1.27 -14.01 3.35
C SER A 368 0.53 -14.19 4.69
N ILE A 369 1.22 -14.05 5.82
CA ILE A 369 0.58 -14.03 7.15
C ILE A 369 -0.35 -12.83 7.30
N ALA A 370 0.05 -11.64 6.82
CA ALA A 370 -0.80 -10.46 6.86
C ALA A 370 -2.07 -10.64 6.02
N PHE A 371 -1.96 -11.15 4.79
CA PHE A 371 -3.11 -11.44 3.92
C PHE A 371 -4.01 -12.52 4.53
N LEU A 372 -3.43 -13.57 5.12
CA LEU A 372 -4.16 -14.60 5.84
C LEU A 372 -5.02 -14.01 6.97
N ARG A 373 -4.47 -13.06 7.73
CA ARG A 373 -5.21 -12.39 8.82
C ARG A 373 -6.34 -11.50 8.30
N VAL A 374 -6.13 -10.79 7.18
CA VAL A 374 -7.19 -10.02 6.53
C VAL A 374 -8.32 -10.95 6.09
N LEU A 375 -8.01 -12.06 5.40
CA LEU A 375 -9.01 -13.04 4.95
C LEU A 375 -9.77 -13.65 6.12
N HIS A 376 -9.08 -14.00 7.21
CA HIS A 376 -9.72 -14.46 8.45
C HIS A 376 -10.74 -13.44 8.97
N GLN A 377 -10.33 -12.16 9.09
CA GLN A 377 -11.21 -11.12 9.60
C GLN A 377 -12.42 -10.89 8.69
N VAL A 378 -12.23 -10.90 7.36
CA VAL A 378 -13.32 -10.82 6.38
C VAL A 378 -14.30 -11.97 6.58
N VAL A 379 -13.82 -13.21 6.67
CA VAL A 379 -14.67 -14.40 6.87
C VAL A 379 -15.48 -14.28 8.16
N MET A 380 -14.84 -13.81 9.25
CA MET A 380 -15.52 -13.60 10.53
C MET A 380 -16.61 -12.52 10.45
N THR A 381 -16.33 -11.40 9.76
CA THR A 381 -17.30 -10.33 9.53
C THR A 381 -18.50 -10.83 8.71
N LEU A 382 -18.27 -11.54 7.59
CA LEU A 382 -19.33 -12.09 6.75
C LEU A 382 -20.14 -13.18 7.44
N SER A 383 -19.53 -13.96 8.34
CA SER A 383 -20.21 -15.03 9.07
C SER A 383 -21.13 -14.51 10.17
N THR A 384 -20.76 -13.42 10.83
CA THR A 384 -21.49 -12.88 11.99
C THR A 384 -22.61 -11.92 11.63
N SER A 385 -22.47 -11.17 10.53
CA SER A 385 -23.46 -10.21 10.08
C SER A 385 -23.45 -10.08 8.56
N PRO A 386 -24.16 -10.96 7.82
CA PRO A 386 -24.31 -10.79 6.37
C PRO A 386 -25.04 -9.45 6.11
N PRO A 387 -24.44 -8.52 5.36
CA PRO A 387 -25.05 -7.23 5.11
C PRO A 387 -26.34 -7.39 4.30
N PRO A 388 -27.44 -6.68 4.64
CA PRO A 388 -28.74 -6.86 4.01
C PRO A 388 -28.81 -6.37 2.55
N ALA A 389 -27.80 -5.61 2.09
CA ALA A 389 -27.73 -5.00 0.76
C ALA A 389 -26.40 -5.29 0.04
N GLY A 390 -25.80 -6.46 0.32
CA GLY A 390 -24.50 -6.84 -0.23
C GLY A 390 -23.31 -6.20 0.52
N PRO A 391 -22.07 -6.70 0.29
CA PRO A 391 -20.88 -6.14 0.88
C PRO A 391 -20.61 -4.71 0.37
N PRO A 392 -20.12 -3.78 1.22
CA PRO A 392 -19.67 -2.48 0.75
C PRO A 392 -18.61 -2.61 -0.35
N SER A 393 -18.58 -1.71 -1.35
CA SER A 393 -17.59 -1.79 -2.45
C SER A 393 -16.15 -1.83 -1.95
N ALA A 394 -15.87 -1.12 -0.85
CA ALA A 394 -14.59 -1.15 -0.15
C ALA A 394 -14.17 -2.56 0.28
N LEU A 395 -15.12 -3.33 0.82
CA LEU A 395 -14.88 -4.69 1.26
C LEU A 395 -14.65 -5.62 0.06
N VAL A 396 -15.40 -5.43 -1.03
CA VAL A 396 -15.21 -6.17 -2.29
C VAL A 396 -13.80 -5.96 -2.85
N ALA A 397 -13.34 -4.71 -2.92
CA ALA A 397 -11.99 -4.37 -3.39
C ALA A 397 -10.90 -5.05 -2.53
N ILE A 398 -11.08 -5.05 -1.21
CA ILE A 398 -10.17 -5.72 -0.27
C ILE A 398 -10.19 -7.24 -0.49
N ILE A 399 -11.38 -7.85 -0.62
CA ILE A 399 -11.53 -9.28 -0.87
C ILE A 399 -10.84 -9.68 -2.16
N SER A 400 -11.13 -8.96 -3.25
CA SER A 400 -10.56 -9.24 -4.57
C SER A 400 -9.03 -9.22 -4.54
N LYS A 401 -8.44 -8.15 -4.01
CA LYS A 401 -6.98 -8.00 -3.91
C LYS A 401 -6.36 -8.98 -2.91
N ALA A 402 -7.01 -9.26 -1.79
CA ALA A 402 -6.53 -10.26 -0.83
C ALA A 402 -6.54 -11.67 -1.43
N CYS A 403 -7.57 -12.03 -2.21
CA CYS A 403 -7.63 -13.30 -2.92
C CYS A 403 -6.55 -13.39 -4.01
N PHE A 404 -6.36 -12.33 -4.80
CA PHE A 404 -5.27 -12.26 -5.78
C PHE A 404 -3.89 -12.45 -5.12
N LEU A 405 -3.61 -11.73 -4.03
CA LEU A 405 -2.33 -11.86 -3.32
C LEU A 405 -2.19 -13.18 -2.56
N ALA A 406 -3.31 -13.83 -2.20
CA ALA A 406 -3.30 -15.18 -1.66
C ALA A 406 -2.88 -16.21 -2.72
N VAL A 407 -3.32 -16.06 -3.97
CA VAL A 407 -2.84 -16.88 -5.10
C VAL A 407 -1.32 -16.75 -5.23
N GLU A 408 -0.81 -15.52 -5.30
CA GLU A 408 0.63 -15.28 -5.45
C GLU A 408 1.44 -15.76 -4.23
N SER A 409 0.88 -15.60 -3.03
CA SER A 409 1.41 -16.20 -1.79
C SER A 409 1.50 -17.72 -1.88
N MET A 410 0.45 -18.38 -2.35
CA MET A 410 0.44 -19.84 -2.45
C MET A 410 1.43 -20.34 -3.50
N LYS A 411 1.54 -19.68 -4.66
CA LYS A 411 2.57 -19.98 -5.67
C LYS A 411 3.97 -19.90 -5.07
N HIS A 412 4.27 -18.80 -4.37
CA HIS A 412 5.56 -18.60 -3.72
C HIS A 412 5.85 -19.67 -2.64
N LEU A 413 4.89 -19.95 -1.75
CA LEU A 413 5.06 -20.90 -0.64
C LEU A 413 5.19 -22.35 -1.11
N LEU A 414 4.39 -22.77 -2.09
CA LEU A 414 4.40 -24.13 -2.61
C LEU A 414 5.67 -24.44 -3.42
N TRP A 415 6.18 -23.46 -4.17
CA TRP A 415 7.45 -23.63 -4.90
C TRP A 415 8.67 -23.50 -4.01
N GLY A 416 8.58 -22.78 -2.88
CA GLY A 416 9.67 -22.60 -1.93
C GLY A 416 10.06 -23.85 -1.11
N GLN A 417 9.26 -24.92 -1.14
CA GLN A 417 9.50 -26.20 -0.42
C GLN A 417 9.84 -26.07 1.08
N LYS A 418 9.31 -25.06 1.78
CA LYS A 418 9.50 -24.90 3.23
C LYS A 418 8.34 -25.56 3.98
N GLU A 419 8.58 -26.74 4.56
CA GLU A 419 7.55 -27.46 5.31
C GLU A 419 6.99 -26.65 6.51
N ASP A 420 7.84 -25.84 7.15
CA ASP A 420 7.47 -25.01 8.30
C ASP A 420 6.41 -23.93 7.99
N GLU A 421 6.21 -23.60 6.70
CA GLU A 421 5.26 -22.58 6.25
C GLU A 421 3.93 -23.18 5.75
N ARG A 422 3.78 -24.52 5.77
CA ARG A 422 2.57 -25.23 5.27
C ARG A 422 1.29 -24.81 5.98
N TRP A 423 1.37 -24.40 7.25
CA TRP A 423 0.21 -23.91 8.00
C TRP A 423 -0.39 -22.64 7.40
N ILE A 424 0.41 -21.81 6.72
CA ILE A 424 -0.07 -20.61 6.03
C ILE A 424 -0.94 -21.02 4.84
N VAL A 425 -0.47 -21.98 4.03
CA VAL A 425 -1.23 -22.54 2.90
C VAL A 425 -2.54 -23.17 3.37
N LEU A 426 -2.51 -23.95 4.46
CA LEU A 426 -3.71 -24.53 5.07
C LEU A 426 -4.69 -23.44 5.52
N GLY A 427 -4.19 -22.37 6.16
CA GLY A 427 -5.00 -21.24 6.58
C GLY A 427 -5.64 -20.50 5.40
N LEU A 428 -4.84 -20.19 4.37
CA LEU A 428 -5.32 -19.50 3.17
C LEU A 428 -6.40 -20.33 2.48
N CYS A 429 -6.15 -21.63 2.28
CA CYS A 429 -7.12 -22.56 1.71
C CYS A 429 -8.40 -22.64 2.55
N LYS A 430 -8.31 -22.74 3.89
CA LYS A 430 -9.48 -22.71 4.79
C LYS A 430 -10.35 -21.47 4.54
N TYR A 431 -9.75 -20.28 4.51
CA TYR A 431 -10.51 -19.04 4.36
C TYR A 431 -11.02 -18.81 2.93
N LEU A 432 -10.28 -19.23 1.89
CA LEU A 432 -10.75 -19.18 0.51
C LEU A 432 -11.96 -20.11 0.29
N LEU A 433 -11.95 -21.32 0.86
CA LEU A 433 -13.11 -22.21 0.89
C LEU A 433 -14.31 -21.53 1.58
N SER A 434 -14.06 -20.91 2.73
CA SER A 434 -15.09 -20.21 3.51
C SER A 434 -15.67 -19.02 2.74
N LEU A 435 -14.82 -18.22 2.09
CA LEU A 435 -15.24 -17.10 1.26
C LEU A 435 -16.05 -17.56 0.06
N PHE A 436 -15.72 -18.69 -0.56
CA PHE A 436 -16.50 -19.22 -1.67
C PHE A 436 -17.98 -19.42 -1.30
N VAL A 437 -18.30 -19.80 -0.06
CA VAL A 437 -19.69 -20.02 0.35
C VAL A 437 -20.34 -18.80 0.99
N LEU A 438 -19.56 -17.88 1.55
CA LEU A 438 -20.05 -16.69 2.25
C LEU A 438 -20.23 -15.48 1.32
N PHE A 439 -19.38 -15.36 0.31
CA PHE A 439 -19.44 -14.27 -0.66
C PHE A 439 -20.53 -14.56 -1.68
N ALA A 440 -21.37 -13.56 -1.98
CA ALA A 440 -22.39 -13.61 -3.02
C ALA A 440 -22.04 -12.52 -4.03
N ALA A 441 -21.79 -12.90 -5.29
CA ALA A 441 -21.44 -11.94 -6.33
C ALA A 441 -22.69 -11.44 -7.04
N GLU A 442 -22.79 -10.13 -7.21
CA GLU A 442 -23.88 -9.43 -7.89
C GLU A 442 -23.41 -8.78 -9.20
N ASN A 443 -22.10 -8.69 -9.44
CA ASN A 443 -21.51 -8.07 -10.63
C ASN A 443 -20.24 -8.80 -11.12
N ASP A 444 -19.74 -8.43 -12.31
CA ASP A 444 -18.58 -9.06 -12.94
C ASP A 444 -17.27 -8.85 -12.14
N GLU A 445 -17.10 -7.72 -11.46
CA GLU A 445 -15.92 -7.44 -10.62
C GLU A 445 -15.88 -8.40 -9.41
N GLU A 446 -17.03 -8.69 -8.83
CA GLU A 446 -17.19 -9.65 -7.75
C GLU A 446 -17.00 -11.10 -8.23
N LEU A 447 -17.32 -11.40 -9.49
CA LEU A 447 -17.04 -12.73 -10.06
C LEU A 447 -15.54 -13.03 -10.16
N ALA A 448 -14.70 -12.02 -10.42
CA ALA A 448 -13.25 -12.20 -10.46
C ALA A 448 -12.69 -12.77 -9.14
N VAL A 449 -13.36 -12.50 -8.00
CA VAL A 449 -13.02 -13.11 -6.70
C VAL A 449 -13.09 -14.64 -6.76
N TYR A 450 -14.09 -15.21 -7.44
CA TYR A 450 -14.19 -16.67 -7.58
C TYR A 450 -13.10 -17.24 -8.46
N ASP A 451 -12.70 -16.54 -9.52
CA ASP A 451 -11.60 -16.98 -10.37
C ASP A 451 -10.30 -17.06 -9.55
N TYR A 452 -10.00 -16.06 -8.72
CA TYR A 452 -8.84 -16.12 -7.80
C TYR A 452 -8.96 -17.25 -6.77
N ILE A 453 -10.15 -17.45 -6.17
CA ILE A 453 -10.37 -18.56 -5.23
C ILE A 453 -10.14 -19.90 -5.92
N LEU A 454 -10.70 -20.12 -7.11
CA LEU A 454 -10.59 -21.37 -7.85
C LEU A 454 -9.15 -21.62 -8.31
N GLU A 455 -8.46 -20.58 -8.78
CA GLU A 455 -7.04 -20.66 -9.12
C GLU A 455 -6.24 -21.09 -7.88
N ALA A 456 -6.39 -20.40 -6.75
CA ALA A 456 -5.70 -20.74 -5.51
C ALA A 456 -5.97 -22.18 -5.05
N LEU A 457 -7.23 -22.63 -5.07
CA LEU A 457 -7.59 -23.98 -4.66
C LEU A 457 -7.07 -25.05 -5.63
N SER A 458 -6.89 -24.72 -6.91
CA SER A 458 -6.32 -25.63 -7.92
C SER A 458 -4.81 -25.84 -7.76
N LEU A 459 -4.11 -24.93 -7.07
CA LEU A 459 -2.68 -25.04 -6.78
C LEU A 459 -2.36 -26.06 -5.67
N VAL A 460 -3.34 -26.43 -4.86
CA VAL A 460 -3.16 -27.22 -3.63
C VAL A 460 -3.33 -28.71 -3.92
N ASP A 461 -2.51 -29.55 -3.28
CA ASP A 461 -2.64 -31.00 -3.37
C ASP A 461 -3.94 -31.51 -2.70
N ALA A 462 -4.40 -32.68 -3.15
CA ALA A 462 -5.65 -33.28 -2.68
C ALA A 462 -5.70 -33.50 -1.15
N ASP A 463 -4.58 -33.86 -0.52
CA ASP A 463 -4.53 -34.14 0.91
C ASP A 463 -4.68 -32.86 1.73
N THR A 464 -3.97 -31.80 1.34
CA THR A 464 -4.08 -30.47 1.96
C THR A 464 -5.51 -29.93 1.83
N LEU A 465 -6.13 -30.06 0.66
CA LEU A 465 -7.52 -29.64 0.44
C LEU A 465 -8.51 -30.47 1.28
N HIS A 466 -8.26 -31.78 1.44
CA HIS A 466 -9.05 -32.66 2.30
C HIS A 466 -9.03 -32.23 3.77
N ILE A 467 -7.84 -31.90 4.28
CA ILE A 467 -7.65 -31.39 5.64
C ILE A 467 -8.42 -30.07 5.82
N CYS A 468 -8.22 -29.10 4.91
CA CYS A 468 -8.89 -27.80 4.97
C CYS A 468 -10.41 -27.94 4.94
N MET A 469 -10.94 -28.79 4.06
CA MET A 469 -12.38 -29.01 3.97
C MET A 469 -12.93 -29.60 5.26
N THR A 470 -12.24 -30.56 5.87
CA THR A 470 -12.63 -31.13 7.17
C THR A 470 -12.70 -30.03 8.24
N HIS A 471 -11.67 -29.18 8.33
CA HIS A 471 -11.67 -28.06 9.28
C HIS A 471 -12.81 -27.06 9.06
N VAL A 472 -13.13 -26.73 7.81
CA VAL A 472 -14.22 -25.79 7.49
C VAL A 472 -15.58 -26.40 7.84
N GLN A 473 -15.75 -27.72 7.72
CA GLN A 473 -16.98 -28.41 8.12
C GLN A 473 -17.17 -28.50 9.62
N GLU A 474 -16.10 -28.73 10.37
CA GLU A 474 -16.12 -28.80 11.83
C GLU A 474 -16.35 -27.42 12.47
N ASP A 475 -16.09 -26.35 11.72
CA ASP A 475 -16.29 -24.97 12.17
C ASP A 475 -17.79 -24.60 12.22
N SER A 476 -18.39 -24.81 13.39
CA SER A 476 -19.80 -24.52 13.64
C SER A 476 -20.20 -23.05 13.39
N ALA A 477 -19.26 -22.11 13.48
CA ALA A 477 -19.52 -20.70 13.24
C ALA A 477 -19.77 -20.40 11.76
N LEU A 478 -19.07 -21.11 10.85
CA LEU A 478 -19.19 -20.91 9.41
C LEU A 478 -20.47 -21.50 8.83
N ARG A 479 -21.00 -22.57 9.46
CA ARG A 479 -22.15 -23.35 8.95
C ARG A 479 -21.98 -23.73 7.47
N PHE A 480 -20.76 -24.12 7.10
CA PHE A 480 -20.33 -24.26 5.71
C PHE A 480 -21.27 -25.09 4.84
N ALA A 481 -21.69 -26.27 5.31
CA ALA A 481 -22.57 -27.15 4.55
C ALA A 481 -23.94 -26.52 4.25
N ALA A 482 -24.50 -25.75 5.19
CA ALA A 482 -25.77 -25.05 4.98
C ALA A 482 -25.62 -23.94 3.94
N ARG A 483 -24.54 -23.14 4.04
CA ARG A 483 -24.25 -22.04 3.09
C ARG A 483 -23.97 -22.54 1.68
N LEU A 484 -23.22 -23.63 1.57
CA LEU A 484 -22.96 -24.28 0.29
C LEU A 484 -24.25 -24.80 -0.35
N HIS A 485 -25.15 -25.38 0.45
CA HIS A 485 -26.45 -25.84 -0.04
C HIS A 485 -27.35 -24.68 -0.49
N GLU A 486 -27.42 -23.59 0.29
CA GLU A 486 -28.13 -22.35 -0.11
C GLU A 486 -27.62 -21.82 -1.45
N ARG A 487 -26.29 -21.78 -1.62
CA ARG A 487 -25.65 -21.34 -2.86
C ARG A 487 -25.95 -22.28 -4.03
N LEU A 488 -25.86 -23.59 -3.84
CA LEU A 488 -26.20 -24.58 -4.87
C LEU A 488 -27.66 -24.44 -5.30
N ALA A 489 -28.58 -24.27 -4.35
CA ALA A 489 -30.00 -24.05 -4.65
C ALA A 489 -30.22 -22.74 -5.43
N HIS A 490 -29.49 -21.68 -5.08
CA HIS A 490 -29.53 -20.42 -5.82
C HIS A 490 -29.04 -20.59 -7.27
N VAL A 491 -27.91 -21.25 -7.48
CA VAL A 491 -27.34 -21.52 -8.82
C VAL A 491 -28.23 -22.46 -9.64
N GLN A 492 -28.86 -23.44 -8.99
CA GLN A 492 -29.83 -24.33 -9.64
C GLN A 492 -31.06 -23.60 -10.16
N ASN A 493 -31.51 -22.55 -9.48
CA ASN A 493 -32.64 -21.76 -9.96
C ASN A 493 -32.31 -21.10 -11.30
N PHE A 494 -31.08 -20.62 -11.52
CA PHE A 494 -30.65 -20.11 -12.82
C PHE A 494 -30.59 -21.21 -13.89
N ALA A 495 -30.05 -22.38 -13.54
CA ALA A 495 -29.98 -23.52 -14.45
C ALA A 495 -31.34 -24.18 -14.74
N SER A 496 -32.41 -23.82 -14.03
CA SER A 496 -33.76 -24.35 -14.28
C SER A 496 -34.57 -23.47 -15.22
N VAL A 497 -34.12 -22.24 -15.51
CA VAL A 497 -34.81 -21.32 -16.41
C VAL A 497 -34.29 -21.55 -17.85
N PRO A 498 -35.18 -21.87 -18.83
CA PRO A 498 -34.78 -22.19 -20.21
C PRO A 498 -34.01 -21.06 -20.94
N ALA A 499 -34.01 -19.86 -20.38
CA ALA A 499 -33.41 -18.66 -20.92
C ALA A 499 -32.38 -18.06 -19.95
N LEU A 500 -31.29 -18.80 -19.68
CA LEU A 500 -30.03 -18.18 -19.24
C LEU A 500 -29.61 -17.16 -20.30
N THR A 501 -29.89 -15.88 -20.07
CA THR A 501 -29.57 -14.79 -21.01
C THR A 501 -28.48 -13.87 -20.48
N GLN A 502 -28.13 -13.96 -19.20
CA GLN A 502 -27.12 -13.13 -18.56
C GLN A 502 -25.80 -13.90 -18.43
N THR A 503 -24.70 -13.27 -18.85
CA THR A 503 -23.34 -13.81 -18.76
C THR A 503 -22.94 -14.10 -17.31
N LEU A 504 -23.32 -13.22 -16.39
CA LEU A 504 -23.07 -13.34 -14.95
C LEU A 504 -23.58 -14.67 -14.37
N GLU A 505 -24.80 -15.07 -14.73
CA GLU A 505 -25.42 -16.32 -14.25
C GLU A 505 -24.67 -17.55 -14.77
N LEU A 506 -24.23 -17.52 -16.03
CA LEU A 506 -23.44 -18.59 -16.64
C LEU A 506 -22.07 -18.72 -15.96
N ASP A 507 -21.41 -17.61 -15.66
CA ASP A 507 -20.11 -17.62 -14.98
C ASP A 507 -20.21 -18.08 -13.53
N LEU A 508 -21.31 -17.79 -12.85
CA LEU A 508 -21.57 -18.32 -11.51
C LEU A 508 -21.80 -19.84 -11.53
N VAL A 509 -22.54 -20.36 -12.52
CA VAL A 509 -22.70 -21.80 -12.75
C VAL A 509 -21.35 -22.44 -13.04
N ARG A 510 -20.54 -21.85 -13.95
CA ARG A 510 -19.18 -22.28 -14.30
C ARG A 510 -18.30 -22.39 -13.05
N SER A 511 -18.26 -21.34 -12.25
CA SER A 511 -17.46 -21.27 -11.02
C SER A 511 -17.88 -22.31 -10.00
N THR A 512 -19.18 -22.55 -9.86
CA THR A 512 -19.75 -23.55 -8.94
C THR A 512 -19.42 -24.99 -9.38
N LEU A 513 -19.46 -25.26 -10.69
CA LEU A 513 -19.08 -26.56 -11.24
C LEU A 513 -17.57 -26.83 -11.08
N ASN A 514 -16.74 -25.82 -11.35
CA ASN A 514 -15.29 -25.91 -11.15
C ASN A 514 -14.95 -26.14 -9.67
N PHE A 515 -15.61 -25.44 -8.75
CA PHE A 515 -15.47 -25.67 -7.32
C PHE A 515 -15.84 -27.11 -6.94
N ALA A 516 -16.98 -27.61 -7.43
CA ALA A 516 -17.40 -28.98 -7.17
C ALA A 516 -16.38 -30.00 -7.69
N ALA A 517 -15.82 -29.77 -8.88
CA ALA A 517 -14.77 -30.60 -9.46
C ALA A 517 -13.53 -30.67 -8.55
N ILE A 518 -13.01 -29.50 -8.13
CA ILE A 518 -11.85 -29.40 -7.23
C ILE A 518 -12.10 -30.16 -5.93
N VAL A 519 -13.26 -29.96 -5.31
CA VAL A 519 -13.62 -30.67 -4.08
C VAL A 519 -13.74 -32.17 -4.32
N TRP A 520 -14.33 -32.64 -5.41
CA TRP A 520 -14.42 -34.08 -5.69
C TRP A 520 -13.07 -34.74 -5.95
N PHE A 521 -12.14 -34.06 -6.63
CA PHE A 521 -10.77 -34.54 -6.81
C PHE A 521 -10.02 -34.71 -5.49
N SER A 522 -10.33 -33.91 -4.47
CA SER A 522 -9.75 -34.05 -3.11
C SER A 522 -10.24 -35.27 -2.31
N GLN A 523 -11.10 -36.11 -2.89
CA GLN A 523 -11.68 -37.30 -2.23
C GLN A 523 -12.44 -37.00 -0.92
N THR A 524 -12.90 -35.76 -0.73
CA THR A 524 -13.72 -35.33 0.41
C THR A 524 -15.17 -35.82 0.28
N ARG A 525 -15.36 -37.15 0.38
CA ARG A 525 -16.64 -37.84 0.14
C ARG A 525 -17.80 -37.36 1.04
N LYS A 526 -17.49 -36.73 2.18
CA LYS A 526 -18.47 -36.24 3.16
C LYS A 526 -18.83 -34.76 3.00
N CYS A 527 -18.15 -34.03 2.11
CA CYS A 527 -18.17 -32.57 2.17
C CYS A 527 -19.22 -31.91 1.29
N LEU A 528 -19.37 -32.40 0.07
CA LEU A 528 -20.49 -32.07 -0.78
C LEU A 528 -21.55 -33.15 -0.60
N LEU A 529 -22.76 -32.75 -0.22
CA LEU A 529 -23.93 -33.59 -0.46
C LEU A 529 -24.02 -33.76 -1.97
N ARG A 530 -23.47 -34.86 -2.49
CA ARG A 530 -23.41 -35.16 -3.93
C ARG A 530 -24.81 -35.12 -4.56
N GLU A 531 -25.82 -35.47 -3.76
CA GLU A 531 -27.24 -35.30 -4.03
C GLU A 531 -27.66 -33.86 -4.39
N SER A 532 -26.98 -32.85 -3.84
CA SER A 532 -27.24 -31.43 -4.14
C SER A 532 -26.58 -30.96 -5.43
N VAL A 533 -25.50 -31.58 -5.91
CA VAL A 533 -24.82 -31.13 -7.15
C VAL A 533 -25.31 -31.91 -8.37
N SER A 534 -25.76 -33.15 -8.20
CA SER A 534 -26.29 -33.96 -9.32
C SER A 534 -27.42 -33.28 -10.11
N PRO A 535 -28.42 -32.61 -9.50
CA PRO A 535 -29.47 -31.92 -10.24
C PRO A 535 -28.92 -30.75 -11.07
N LEU A 536 -27.89 -30.06 -10.55
CA LEU A 536 -27.24 -28.98 -11.28
C LEU A 536 -26.54 -29.50 -12.53
N LEU A 537 -25.78 -30.60 -12.42
CA LEU A 537 -25.13 -31.24 -13.57
C LEU A 537 -26.14 -31.69 -14.62
N SER A 538 -27.24 -32.32 -14.20
CA SER A 538 -28.31 -32.75 -15.11
C SER A 538 -28.94 -31.58 -15.84
N ASN A 539 -29.33 -30.53 -15.11
CA ASN A 539 -29.99 -29.36 -15.68
C ASN A 539 -29.07 -28.64 -16.68
N VAL A 540 -27.80 -28.45 -16.34
CA VAL A 540 -26.83 -27.83 -17.26
C VAL A 540 -26.59 -28.70 -18.49
N ALA A 541 -26.48 -30.02 -18.33
CA ALA A 541 -26.33 -30.93 -19.47
C ALA A 541 -27.55 -30.86 -20.41
N GLU A 542 -28.76 -30.84 -19.86
CA GLU A 542 -30.01 -30.71 -20.63
C GLU A 542 -30.09 -29.37 -21.37
N ILE A 543 -29.74 -28.25 -20.72
CA ILE A 543 -29.68 -26.93 -21.37
C ILE A 543 -28.72 -26.95 -22.55
N LEU A 544 -27.52 -27.50 -22.36
CA LEU A 544 -26.50 -27.54 -23.39
C LEU A 544 -26.90 -28.44 -24.57
N LEU A 545 -27.55 -29.58 -24.29
CA LEU A 545 -28.12 -30.45 -25.32
C LEU A 545 -29.25 -29.78 -26.11
N GLN A 546 -30.10 -28.99 -25.45
CA GLN A 546 -31.21 -28.28 -26.10
C GLN A 546 -30.73 -27.13 -26.98
N LYS A 547 -29.72 -26.37 -26.56
CA LYS A 547 -29.19 -25.21 -27.31
C LYS A 547 -28.26 -25.61 -28.46
N GLY A 548 -27.59 -26.76 -28.37
CA GLY A 548 -26.66 -27.25 -29.39
C GLY A 548 -25.34 -26.45 -29.48
N SER A 549 -24.39 -26.98 -30.26
CA SER A 549 -23.10 -26.32 -30.56
C SER A 549 -23.17 -25.57 -31.90
N PRO A 550 -22.64 -24.33 -32.04
CA PRO A 550 -21.84 -23.56 -31.08
C PRO A 550 -22.64 -22.43 -30.38
N SER A 551 -23.29 -22.73 -29.26
CA SER A 551 -23.94 -21.73 -28.40
C SER A 551 -22.94 -21.06 -27.45
N LEU A 552 -23.26 -19.85 -26.94
CA LEU A 552 -22.43 -19.13 -25.97
C LEU A 552 -22.28 -19.94 -24.67
N GLU A 553 -23.38 -20.56 -24.25
CA GLU A 553 -23.48 -21.44 -23.08
C GLU A 553 -22.55 -22.64 -23.23
N SER A 554 -22.50 -23.26 -24.41
CA SER A 554 -21.57 -24.36 -24.69
C SER A 554 -20.10 -23.95 -24.61
N LYS A 555 -19.77 -22.69 -24.93
CA LYS A 555 -18.39 -22.19 -24.82
C LYS A 555 -17.99 -21.88 -23.38
N ILE A 556 -18.92 -21.37 -22.57
CA ILE A 556 -18.65 -20.98 -21.18
C ILE A 556 -18.71 -22.20 -20.24
N LEU A 557 -19.74 -23.04 -20.38
CA LEU A 557 -20.01 -24.13 -19.44
C LEU A 557 -19.42 -25.48 -19.85
N GLY A 558 -19.06 -25.65 -21.13
CA GLY A 558 -18.65 -26.94 -21.70
C GLY A 558 -17.50 -27.61 -20.95
N ASP A 559 -16.42 -26.88 -20.70
CA ASP A 559 -15.25 -27.43 -20.02
C ASP A 559 -15.52 -27.70 -18.53
N ALA A 560 -16.26 -26.80 -17.87
CA ALA A 560 -16.59 -26.93 -16.46
C ALA A 560 -17.50 -28.14 -16.18
N ILE A 561 -18.52 -28.38 -17.03
CA ILE A 561 -19.40 -29.54 -16.86
C ILE A 561 -18.66 -30.85 -17.12
N LEU A 562 -17.79 -30.91 -18.13
CA LEU A 562 -17.00 -32.11 -18.43
C LEU A 562 -16.02 -32.42 -17.29
N THR A 563 -15.34 -31.40 -16.78
CA THR A 563 -14.39 -31.52 -15.67
C THR A 563 -15.10 -31.99 -14.40
N ALA A 564 -16.22 -31.35 -14.04
CA ALA A 564 -17.02 -31.75 -12.88
C ALA A 564 -17.58 -33.18 -13.01
N SER A 565 -18.03 -33.55 -14.20
CA SER A 565 -18.56 -34.90 -14.46
C SER A 565 -17.49 -35.98 -14.39
N SER A 566 -16.28 -35.70 -14.90
CA SER A 566 -15.12 -36.60 -14.80
C SER A 566 -14.71 -36.79 -13.34
N ALA A 567 -14.64 -35.71 -12.56
CA ALA A 567 -14.35 -35.78 -11.13
C ALA A 567 -15.41 -36.59 -10.35
N ALA A 568 -16.66 -36.57 -10.80
CA ALA A 568 -17.77 -37.31 -10.21
C ALA A 568 -17.85 -38.79 -10.65
N ARG A 569 -16.99 -39.28 -11.56
CA ARG A 569 -17.07 -40.63 -12.15
C ARG A 569 -17.16 -41.76 -11.12
N ASN A 570 -16.41 -41.64 -10.02
CA ASN A 570 -16.35 -42.64 -8.95
C ASN A 570 -17.56 -42.60 -7.99
N ASP A 571 -18.62 -41.88 -8.37
CA ASP A 571 -19.80 -41.70 -7.54
C ASP A 571 -20.96 -42.63 -7.94
N PRO A 572 -21.38 -43.55 -7.05
CA PRO A 572 -22.55 -44.40 -7.31
C PRO A 572 -23.89 -43.65 -7.24
N SER A 573 -23.95 -42.40 -6.76
CA SER A 573 -25.20 -41.61 -6.71
C SER A 573 -25.58 -40.90 -8.00
N LEU A 574 -24.70 -40.85 -9.01
CA LEU A 574 -25.07 -40.36 -10.34
C LEU A 574 -25.93 -41.40 -11.05
N SER A 575 -27.19 -41.06 -11.33
CA SER A 575 -28.10 -41.94 -12.05
C SER A 575 -27.56 -42.26 -13.45
N ASP A 576 -27.85 -43.46 -13.96
CA ASP A 576 -27.46 -43.86 -15.32
C ASP A 576 -28.01 -42.92 -16.39
N ALA A 577 -29.19 -42.31 -16.14
CA ALA A 577 -29.80 -41.31 -17.01
C ALA A 577 -28.96 -40.02 -17.10
N ASN A 578 -28.38 -39.56 -15.98
CA ASN A 578 -27.51 -38.39 -15.96
C ASN A 578 -26.20 -38.66 -16.71
N ARG A 579 -25.65 -39.87 -16.55
CA ARG A 579 -24.45 -40.31 -17.28
C ARG A 579 -24.70 -40.34 -18.79
N GLU A 580 -25.85 -40.81 -19.22
CA GLU A 580 -26.22 -40.86 -20.64
C GLU A 580 -26.34 -39.46 -21.25
N SER A 581 -26.97 -38.51 -20.56
CA SER A 581 -27.08 -37.11 -21.02
C SER A 581 -25.72 -36.43 -21.13
N LEU A 582 -24.84 -36.62 -20.14
CA LEU A 582 -23.47 -36.09 -20.16
C LEU A 582 -22.63 -36.69 -21.28
N TRP A 583 -22.75 -38.00 -21.51
CA TRP A 583 -22.06 -38.70 -22.58
C TRP A 583 -22.52 -38.23 -23.96
N ARG A 584 -23.84 -38.07 -24.15
CA ARG A 584 -24.39 -37.49 -25.39
C ARG A 584 -23.86 -36.08 -25.62
N PHE A 585 -23.81 -35.24 -24.58
CA PHE A 585 -23.25 -33.89 -24.70
C PHE A 585 -21.77 -33.93 -25.13
N ALA A 586 -20.94 -34.71 -24.44
CA ALA A 586 -19.52 -34.84 -24.74
C ALA A 586 -19.26 -35.23 -26.20
N ILE A 587 -20.06 -36.16 -26.75
CA ILE A 587 -19.97 -36.57 -28.16
C ILE A 587 -20.40 -35.45 -29.10
N THR A 588 -21.48 -34.73 -28.78
CA THR A 588 -22.03 -33.68 -29.66
C THR A 588 -21.20 -32.41 -29.69
N SER A 589 -20.44 -32.12 -28.64
CA SER A 589 -19.68 -30.87 -28.50
C SER A 589 -18.43 -30.81 -29.35
N GLY A 590 -17.92 -31.95 -29.85
CA GLY A 590 -16.76 -32.00 -30.74
C GLY A 590 -15.47 -31.41 -30.17
N LEU A 591 -15.43 -31.12 -28.86
CA LEU A 591 -14.25 -30.65 -28.15
C LEU A 591 -13.22 -31.78 -28.17
N SER A 592 -12.03 -31.47 -28.68
CA SER A 592 -10.96 -32.39 -29.06
C SER A 592 -10.31 -33.17 -27.91
N GLU A 593 -10.82 -33.08 -26.68
CA GLU A 593 -10.40 -33.91 -25.55
C GLU A 593 -11.18 -35.24 -25.51
N LEU A 594 -11.09 -35.98 -26.61
CA LEU A 594 -11.54 -37.37 -26.69
C LEU A 594 -10.88 -38.26 -25.63
N SER A 595 -9.75 -37.86 -25.02
CA SER A 595 -9.15 -38.55 -23.87
C SER A 595 -10.02 -38.51 -22.61
N ILE A 596 -10.71 -37.40 -22.33
CA ILE A 596 -11.63 -37.29 -21.20
C ILE A 596 -12.95 -38.02 -21.50
N ALA A 597 -13.42 -37.96 -22.75
CA ALA A 597 -14.62 -38.68 -23.19
C ALA A 597 -14.44 -40.20 -23.30
N CYS A 598 -13.24 -40.69 -23.67
CA CYS A 598 -12.91 -42.11 -23.77
C CYS A 598 -12.73 -42.80 -22.41
N GLU A 599 -12.67 -42.04 -21.31
CA GLU A 599 -12.67 -42.57 -19.96
C GLU A 599 -14.08 -42.68 -19.33
N PHE A 600 -15.15 -42.28 -20.03
CA PHE A 600 -16.53 -42.49 -19.56
C PHE A 600 -17.05 -43.91 -19.79
#